data_AF-A0A951SZ07-F1
#
_entry.id   AF-A0A951SZ07-F1
#
_cell.length_a   1.000
_cell.length_b   1.000
_cell.length_c   1.000
_cell.angle_alpha   90.00
_cell.angle_beta   90.00
_cell.angle_gamma   90.00
#
_symmetry.space_group_name_H-M   'P 1'
#
loop_
_entity.id
_entity.type
_entity.pdbx_description
1 polymer ?
#
loop_
_entity_poly.entity_id
_entity_poly.type
_entity_poly.pdbx_seq_one_letter_code
_entity_poly.pdbx_strand_id
1 'polypeptide(L)'
;MSVEELTRFGLSEKKVKLLTKKRFDELLQFAVFLQTEKDCSTHTLRGYLNDVLEFQLFLQVEDYQVVDVDSIIVRSFFTKISGVNFSKEQKQNRTAVTGKTNRRALSPKSQSRKLSAIKTYYRMLVKKGKIAENPITIKSPKTYRSLPAFISNDELTGLLQSKIERKKQRSKPLQLRDKAIIETLYSTGMRISELLSLTTRSILSFDNQIVTELKVTGKGKKDRIVFFGPPAQKSILSYLKHRNKLKPKTDSLFVNAKGGSLTDRGAREILNLHKKQTGLQKRLYPHRFRHTFATDLLNAGADIRQVQEMLGHSSLSTTQIYTSVSKERLKQVYHSCHPRANGNKSS
;
A
#
# COMPACT_ATOMS: atom_id res chain seq x y z
N MET A 1 11.17 5.81 -27.37
CA MET A 1 9.89 5.64 -26.68
C MET A 1 8.92 6.74 -27.11
N SER A 2 7.61 6.48 -27.29
CA SER A 2 6.61 7.47 -27.77
C SER A 2 5.76 8.07 -26.64
N VAL A 3 4.97 9.12 -26.93
CA VAL A 3 3.95 9.66 -26.00
C VAL A 3 2.96 8.57 -25.58
N GLU A 4 2.62 7.65 -26.50
CA GLU A 4 1.70 6.53 -26.24
C GLU A 4 2.29 5.52 -25.25
N GLU A 5 3.61 5.36 -25.25
CA GLU A 5 4.26 4.48 -24.29
C GLU A 5 4.27 5.09 -22.88
N LEU A 6 4.49 6.39 -22.74
CA LEU A 6 4.36 7.07 -21.44
C LEU A 6 2.92 7.04 -20.92
N THR A 7 1.91 7.17 -21.78
CA THR A 7 0.51 7.01 -21.36
C THR A 7 0.17 5.57 -21.00
N ARG A 8 0.77 4.55 -21.64
CA ARG A 8 0.69 3.15 -21.19
C ARG A 8 1.23 2.96 -19.76
N PHE A 9 2.24 3.71 -19.34
CA PHE A 9 2.70 3.74 -17.94
C PHE A 9 1.79 4.55 -17.00
N GLY A 10 0.69 5.11 -17.51
CA GLY A 10 -0.33 5.79 -16.73
C GLY A 10 -0.03 7.26 -16.43
N LEU A 11 0.78 7.91 -17.27
CA LEU A 11 0.96 9.36 -17.28
C LEU A 11 -0.22 10.03 -18.00
N SER A 12 -0.51 11.29 -17.64
CA SER A 12 -1.53 12.08 -18.32
C SER A 12 -1.00 12.58 -19.65
N GLU A 13 -1.62 12.16 -20.75
CA GLU A 13 -1.26 12.60 -22.10
C GLU A 13 -1.24 14.12 -22.23
N LYS A 14 -2.29 14.79 -21.72
CA LYS A 14 -2.41 16.25 -21.70
C LYS A 14 -1.20 16.91 -21.03
N LYS A 15 -0.70 16.36 -19.92
CA LYS A 15 0.48 16.91 -19.23
C LYS A 15 1.78 16.64 -19.98
N VAL A 16 1.91 15.46 -20.58
CA VAL A 16 3.11 15.07 -21.35
C VAL A 16 3.27 15.97 -22.58
N LYS A 17 2.16 16.27 -23.28
CA LYS A 17 2.16 17.18 -24.45
C LYS A 17 2.54 18.63 -24.14
N LEU A 18 2.55 19.04 -22.87
CA LEU A 18 2.97 20.39 -22.47
C LEU A 18 4.49 20.54 -22.36
N LEU A 19 5.26 19.43 -22.36
CA LEU A 19 6.72 19.49 -22.27
C LEU A 19 7.34 19.96 -23.59
N THR A 20 8.40 20.76 -23.50
CA THR A 20 9.31 20.97 -24.63
C THR A 20 9.96 19.65 -25.05
N LYS A 21 10.36 19.55 -26.33
CA LYS A 21 11.02 18.35 -26.87
C LYS A 21 12.19 17.87 -26.01
N LYS A 22 13.07 18.79 -25.59
CA LYS A 22 14.22 18.49 -24.72
C LYS A 22 13.80 17.82 -23.40
N ARG A 23 12.79 18.35 -22.70
CA ARG A 23 12.33 17.80 -21.42
C ARG A 23 11.55 16.50 -21.58
N PHE A 24 10.83 16.37 -22.69
CA PHE A 24 10.16 15.12 -23.06
C PHE A 24 11.19 14.00 -23.25
N ASP A 25 12.26 14.26 -24.01
CA ASP A 25 13.35 13.30 -24.23
C ASP A 25 14.02 12.89 -22.91
N GLU A 26 14.23 13.84 -21.99
CA GLU A 26 14.74 13.55 -20.65
C GLU A 26 13.83 12.67 -19.81
N LEU A 27 12.51 12.88 -19.90
CA LEU A 27 11.53 12.05 -19.21
C LEU A 27 11.51 10.62 -19.78
N LEU A 28 11.65 10.45 -21.09
CA LEU A 28 11.76 9.14 -21.73
C LEU A 28 13.03 8.41 -21.28
N GLN A 29 14.17 9.13 -21.28
CA GLN A 29 15.43 8.58 -20.78
C GLN A 29 15.33 8.13 -19.32
N PHE A 30 14.58 8.87 -18.51
CA PHE A 30 14.31 8.49 -17.13
C PHE A 30 13.41 7.25 -17.01
N ALA A 31 12.42 7.10 -17.89
CA ALA A 31 11.61 5.88 -17.95
C ALA A 31 12.46 4.64 -18.25
N VAL A 32 13.34 4.73 -19.25
CA VAL A 32 14.28 3.64 -19.60
C VAL A 32 15.17 3.32 -18.41
N PHE A 33 15.79 4.34 -17.79
CA PHE A 33 16.66 4.15 -16.63
C PHE A 33 15.97 3.43 -15.46
N LEU A 34 14.70 3.78 -15.18
CA LEU A 34 13.94 3.13 -14.11
C LEU A 34 13.59 1.66 -14.42
N GLN A 35 13.44 1.32 -15.70
CA GLN A 35 13.13 -0.05 -16.13
C GLN A 35 14.39 -0.91 -16.17
N THR A 36 15.47 -0.44 -16.78
CA THR A 36 16.65 -1.25 -17.05
C THR A 36 17.56 -1.36 -15.83
N GLU A 37 17.80 -0.26 -15.11
CA GLU A 37 18.80 -0.25 -14.03
C GLU A 37 18.22 -0.40 -12.64
N LYS A 38 16.94 -0.07 -12.45
CA LYS A 38 16.29 -0.11 -11.13
C LYS A 38 15.27 -1.23 -10.99
N ASP A 39 14.97 -1.97 -12.06
CA ASP A 39 13.95 -3.04 -12.10
C ASP A 39 12.68 -2.67 -11.30
N CYS A 40 12.22 -1.43 -11.52
CA CYS A 40 11.14 -0.88 -10.71
C CYS A 40 9.81 -1.55 -11.06
N SER A 41 9.01 -1.88 -10.05
CA SER A 41 7.63 -2.31 -10.29
C SER A 41 6.84 -1.23 -11.03
N THR A 42 5.87 -1.65 -11.85
CA THR A 42 5.01 -0.75 -12.66
C THR A 42 4.40 0.39 -11.85
N HIS A 43 3.98 0.13 -10.60
CA HIS A 43 3.47 1.15 -9.69
C HIS A 43 4.51 2.19 -9.27
N THR A 44 5.73 1.76 -8.96
CA THR A 44 6.83 2.66 -8.58
C THR A 44 7.27 3.49 -9.78
N LEU A 45 7.41 2.86 -10.95
CA LEU A 45 7.70 3.50 -12.22
C LEU A 45 6.70 4.62 -12.51
N ARG A 46 5.40 4.31 -12.50
CA ARG A 46 4.33 5.30 -12.69
C ARG A 46 4.40 6.45 -11.70
N GLY A 47 4.64 6.14 -10.42
CA GLY A 47 4.74 7.15 -9.36
C GLY A 47 5.90 8.11 -9.58
N TYR A 48 7.07 7.60 -9.94
CA TYR A 48 8.29 8.38 -10.13
C TYR A 48 8.21 9.22 -11.40
N LEU A 49 7.72 8.63 -12.50
CA LEU A 49 7.52 9.34 -13.76
C LEU A 49 6.53 10.51 -13.62
N ASN A 50 5.41 10.31 -12.91
CA ASN A 50 4.46 11.41 -12.67
C ASN A 50 5.06 12.52 -11.80
N ASP A 51 5.90 12.17 -10.81
CA ASP A 51 6.55 13.18 -9.97
C ASP A 51 7.60 13.98 -10.73
N VAL A 52 8.39 13.33 -11.59
CA VAL A 52 9.40 14.00 -12.42
C VAL A 52 8.76 14.80 -13.55
N LEU A 53 7.68 14.31 -14.16
CA LEU A 53 6.88 15.09 -15.12
C LEU A 53 6.39 16.40 -14.51
N GLU A 54 5.84 16.36 -13.29
CA GLU A 54 5.36 17.56 -12.60
C GLU A 54 6.50 18.53 -12.26
N PHE A 55 7.67 18.00 -11.88
CA PHE A 55 8.86 18.81 -11.64
C PHE A 55 9.41 19.44 -12.93
N GLN A 56 9.45 18.70 -14.04
CA GLN A 56 9.88 19.20 -15.35
C GLN A 56 8.97 20.31 -15.87
N LEU A 57 7.65 20.17 -15.69
CA LEU A 57 6.69 21.23 -16.02
C LEU A 57 6.89 22.47 -15.16
N PHE A 58 7.21 22.30 -13.87
CA PHE A 58 7.55 23.42 -13.00
C PHE A 58 8.78 24.17 -13.50
N LEU A 59 9.88 23.47 -13.75
CA LEU A 59 11.10 24.07 -14.28
C LEU A 59 10.87 24.75 -15.63
N GLN A 60 10.00 24.21 -16.48
CA GLN A 60 9.67 24.83 -17.76
C GLN A 60 8.90 26.13 -17.59
N VAL A 61 7.92 26.17 -16.69
CA VAL A 61 7.10 27.37 -16.46
C VAL A 61 7.90 28.48 -15.78
N GLU A 62 8.84 28.14 -14.91
CA GLU A 62 9.73 29.09 -14.25
C GLU A 62 11.04 29.32 -15.03
N ASP A 63 11.17 28.75 -16.22
CA ASP A 63 12.34 28.86 -17.12
C ASP A 63 13.71 28.46 -16.52
N TYR A 64 13.72 27.49 -15.61
CA TYR A 64 14.97 26.94 -15.04
C TYR A 64 15.53 25.78 -15.88
N GLN A 65 16.82 25.78 -16.22
CA GLN A 65 17.43 24.56 -16.77
C GLN A 65 17.69 23.53 -15.67
N VAL A 66 17.81 22.26 -16.07
CA VAL A 66 18.07 21.17 -15.12
C VAL A 66 19.40 21.33 -14.39
N VAL A 67 20.37 22.03 -15.00
CA VAL A 67 21.70 22.30 -14.47
C VAL A 67 21.71 23.40 -13.41
N ASP A 68 20.74 24.32 -13.47
CA ASP A 68 20.64 25.46 -12.54
C ASP A 68 19.95 25.09 -11.22
N VAL A 69 19.35 23.90 -11.17
CA VAL A 69 18.55 23.49 -10.02
C VAL A 69 19.43 23.28 -8.80
N ASP A 70 19.09 24.00 -7.74
CA ASP A 70 19.70 23.89 -6.44
C ASP A 70 18.67 23.52 -5.36
N SER A 71 19.08 23.59 -4.09
CA SER A 71 18.16 23.32 -2.99
C SER A 71 17.03 24.35 -2.87
N ILE A 72 17.23 25.60 -3.30
CA ILE A 72 16.23 26.66 -3.22
C ILE A 72 15.12 26.41 -4.23
N ILE A 73 15.47 26.12 -5.49
CA ILE A 73 14.50 25.85 -6.56
C ILE A 73 13.63 24.63 -6.22
N VAL A 74 14.21 23.58 -5.63
CA VAL A 74 13.44 22.42 -5.19
C VAL A 74 12.46 22.78 -4.07
N ARG A 75 12.84 23.67 -3.13
CA ARG A 75 11.90 24.16 -2.11
C ARG A 75 10.79 24.98 -2.75
N SER A 76 11.10 25.86 -3.70
CA SER A 76 10.11 26.65 -4.45
C SER A 76 9.11 25.75 -5.20
N PHE A 77 9.57 24.65 -5.80
CA PHE A 77 8.69 23.64 -6.38
C PHE A 77 7.69 23.12 -5.35
N PHE A 78 8.17 22.73 -4.17
CA PHE A 78 7.27 22.24 -3.14
C PHE A 78 6.35 23.32 -2.58
N THR A 79 6.81 24.57 -2.47
CA THR A 79 5.96 25.70 -2.10
C THR A 79 4.84 25.90 -3.12
N LYS A 80 5.13 25.83 -4.43
CA LYS A 80 4.13 26.00 -5.50
C LYS A 80 3.08 24.89 -5.56
N ILE A 81 3.46 23.65 -5.24
CA ILE A 81 2.53 22.52 -5.25
C ILE A 81 1.79 22.32 -3.91
N SER A 82 2.36 22.79 -2.79
CA SER A 82 1.86 22.48 -1.44
C SER A 82 1.38 23.70 -0.64
N GLY A 83 1.78 24.92 -1.01
CA GLY A 83 1.66 26.10 -0.13
C GLY A 83 2.50 26.02 1.15
N VAL A 84 3.55 25.18 1.20
CA VAL A 84 4.35 24.92 2.41
C VAL A 84 5.83 25.26 2.18
N ASN A 85 6.43 26.02 3.09
CA ASN A 85 7.87 26.31 3.12
C ASN A 85 8.67 25.19 3.81
N PHE A 86 9.82 24.84 3.21
CA PHE A 86 10.79 23.85 3.72
C PHE A 86 11.84 24.47 4.64
N SER A 87 11.67 25.73 5.06
CA SER A 87 12.56 26.37 6.02
C SER A 87 12.55 25.59 7.34
N LYS A 88 13.77 25.27 7.81
CA LYS A 88 14.00 24.65 9.11
C LYS A 88 13.49 25.59 10.20
N GLU A 89 12.30 25.32 10.72
CA GLU A 89 11.93 25.55 12.13
C GLU A 89 10.50 25.01 12.34
N GLN A 90 10.42 23.75 12.72
CA GLN A 90 9.23 23.22 13.40
C GLN A 90 9.57 23.09 14.87
N LYS A 91 9.68 24.23 15.56
CA LYS A 91 9.29 24.29 16.96
C LYS A 91 7.79 24.55 16.99
N GLN A 92 7.11 23.79 17.85
CA GLN A 92 5.70 23.89 18.23
C GLN A 92 4.97 25.12 17.70
N ASN A 93 4.15 24.96 16.66
CA ASN A 93 2.77 25.46 16.68
C ASN A 93 2.02 25.00 15.43
N ARG A 94 0.86 24.39 15.69
CA ARG A 94 -0.09 23.92 14.69
C ARG A 94 -0.93 25.11 14.20
N THR A 95 -0.32 26.07 13.51
CA THR A 95 -1.06 27.09 12.73
C THR A 95 -0.07 27.99 12.00
N ALA A 96 0.13 27.75 10.72
CA ALA A 96 0.59 28.77 9.79
C ALA A 96 -0.19 28.58 8.49
N VAL A 97 -1.39 29.14 8.50
CA VAL A 97 -2.12 29.52 7.29
C VAL A 97 -1.47 30.82 6.81
N THR A 98 -0.73 30.80 5.70
CA THR A 98 -0.47 32.01 4.91
C THR A 98 -0.13 31.65 3.47
N GLY A 99 -0.96 32.13 2.55
CA GLY A 99 -0.79 32.01 1.10
C GLY A 99 -2.05 31.52 0.40
N LYS A 100 -2.85 32.44 -0.15
CA LYS A 100 -4.08 32.22 -0.93
C LYS A 100 -3.86 31.32 -2.16
N THR A 101 -3.71 30.01 -1.95
CA THR A 101 -3.97 29.00 -2.97
C THR A 101 -4.81 27.90 -2.33
N ASN A 102 -5.95 27.56 -2.94
CA ASN A 102 -6.89 26.53 -2.49
C ASN A 102 -6.30 25.08 -2.53
N ARG A 103 -4.96 24.94 -2.46
CA ARG A 103 -4.25 23.68 -2.61
C ARG A 103 -3.95 23.10 -1.23
N ARG A 104 -4.52 21.92 -0.94
CA ARG A 104 -4.23 21.17 0.29
C ARG A 104 -2.74 20.84 0.37
N ALA A 105 -2.13 21.11 1.53
CA ALA A 105 -0.75 20.74 1.82
C ALA A 105 -0.48 19.25 1.53
N LEU A 106 0.61 18.97 0.81
CA LEU A 106 1.03 17.60 0.55
C LEU A 106 1.39 16.88 1.86
N SER A 107 0.98 15.62 2.00
CA SER A 107 1.40 14.82 3.16
C SER A 107 2.93 14.64 3.20
N PRO A 108 3.57 14.52 4.37
CA PRO A 108 5.02 14.28 4.48
C PRO A 108 5.48 13.04 3.69
N LYS A 109 4.62 12.02 3.58
CA LYS A 109 4.87 10.83 2.77
C LYS A 109 4.89 11.13 1.27
N SER A 110 3.94 11.95 0.80
CA SER A 110 3.90 12.42 -0.59
C SER A 110 5.11 13.27 -0.93
N GLN A 111 5.52 14.17 -0.03
CA GLN A 111 6.71 15.01 -0.18
C GLN A 111 7.98 14.15 -0.26
N SER A 112 8.13 13.19 0.66
CA SER A 112 9.27 12.26 0.68
C SER A 112 9.38 11.43 -0.60
N ARG A 113 8.25 10.95 -1.13
CA ARG A 113 8.20 10.21 -2.40
C ARG A 113 8.62 11.08 -3.58
N LYS A 114 8.06 12.29 -3.70
CA LYS A 114 8.42 13.27 -4.74
C LYS A 114 9.90 13.61 -4.71
N LEU A 115 10.43 13.92 -3.52
CA LEU A 115 11.85 14.21 -3.34
C LEU A 115 12.73 13.01 -3.73
N SER A 116 12.30 11.78 -3.42
CA SER A 116 13.01 10.57 -3.82
C SER A 116 13.04 10.36 -5.34
N ALA A 117 11.93 10.67 -6.02
CA ALA A 117 11.85 10.63 -7.48
C ALA A 117 12.78 11.67 -8.12
N ILE A 118 12.76 12.92 -7.64
CA ILE A 118 13.64 14.01 -8.11
C ILE A 118 15.11 13.65 -7.86
N LYS A 119 15.47 13.17 -6.65
CA LYS A 119 16.83 12.69 -6.37
C LYS A 119 17.27 11.60 -7.34
N THR A 120 16.39 10.68 -7.67
CA THR A 120 16.69 9.56 -8.59
C THR A 120 16.84 10.04 -10.03
N TYR A 121 16.05 11.03 -10.44
CA TYR A 121 16.20 11.70 -11.73
C TYR A 121 17.56 12.39 -11.86
N TYR A 122 17.97 13.17 -10.85
CA TYR A 122 19.29 13.82 -10.85
C TYR A 122 20.44 12.81 -10.80
N ARG A 123 20.29 11.67 -10.11
CA ARG A 123 21.29 10.59 -10.18
C ARG A 123 21.46 10.04 -11.61
N MET A 124 20.37 9.92 -12.37
CA MET A 124 20.47 9.53 -13.78
C MET A 124 21.20 10.60 -14.61
N LEU A 125 20.92 11.89 -14.38
CA LEU A 125 21.61 12.97 -15.10
C LEU A 125 23.13 12.97 -14.82
N VAL A 126 23.54 12.77 -13.56
CA VAL A 126 24.96 12.60 -13.20
C VAL A 126 25.57 11.42 -13.95
N LYS A 127 24.90 10.26 -13.92
CA LYS A 127 25.40 9.04 -14.59
C LYS A 127 25.58 9.23 -16.11
N LYS A 128 24.75 10.07 -16.72
CA LYS A 128 24.84 10.42 -18.15
C LYS A 128 25.81 11.57 -18.45
N GLY A 129 26.54 12.07 -17.46
CA GLY A 129 27.49 13.19 -17.63
C GLY A 129 26.82 14.54 -17.93
N LYS A 130 25.51 14.68 -17.72
CA LYS A 130 24.78 15.94 -17.99
C LYS A 130 25.00 16.99 -16.90
N ILE A 131 25.36 16.55 -15.70
CA ILE A 131 25.69 17.38 -14.53
C ILE A 131 26.81 16.68 -13.75
N ALA A 132 27.66 17.45 -13.09
CA ALA A 132 28.79 16.91 -12.33
C ALA A 132 28.34 16.16 -11.06
N GLU A 133 27.37 16.74 -10.34
CA GLU A 133 26.89 16.21 -9.07
C GLU A 133 25.37 16.37 -8.90
N ASN A 134 24.81 15.69 -7.90
CA ASN A 134 23.38 15.76 -7.61
C ASN A 134 23.09 16.94 -6.66
N PRO A 135 22.42 18.00 -7.13
CA PRO A 135 22.18 19.21 -6.33
C PRO A 135 21.15 19.02 -5.22
N ILE A 136 20.46 17.87 -5.19
CA ILE A 136 19.33 17.62 -4.31
C ILE A 136 19.81 17.08 -2.95
N THR A 137 20.38 17.96 -2.13
CA THR A 137 20.90 17.64 -0.79
C THR A 137 19.84 17.69 0.32
N ILE A 138 18.63 18.15 0.00
CA ILE A 138 17.51 18.34 0.96
C ILE A 138 17.17 17.01 1.65
N LYS A 139 17.01 17.06 2.98
CA LYS A 139 16.53 15.91 3.77
C LYS A 139 15.00 15.81 3.67
N SER A 140 14.50 14.58 3.51
CA SER A 140 13.06 14.33 3.51
C SER A 140 12.44 14.70 4.87
N PRO A 141 11.20 15.21 4.89
CA PRO A 141 10.52 15.52 6.14
C PRO A 141 10.38 14.26 7.00
N LYS A 142 10.54 14.39 8.32
CA LYS A 142 10.33 13.28 9.26
C LYS A 142 8.87 12.83 9.16
N THR A 143 8.66 11.60 8.74
CA THR A 143 7.35 10.97 8.81
C THR A 143 7.17 10.40 10.21
N TYR A 144 6.41 11.07 11.06
CA TYR A 144 5.93 10.44 12.29
C TYR A 144 5.03 9.27 11.91
N ARG A 145 5.43 8.06 12.29
CA ARG A 145 4.61 6.86 12.07
C ARG A 145 3.50 6.88 13.12
N SER A 146 2.25 7.07 12.70
CA SER A 146 1.12 6.79 13.57
C SER A 146 1.15 5.32 13.97
N LEU A 147 0.84 5.00 15.23
CA LEU A 147 0.59 3.62 15.63
C LEU A 147 -0.42 3.00 14.66
N PRO A 148 -0.13 1.83 14.07
CA PRO A 148 -0.99 1.28 13.05
C PRO A 148 -2.33 0.88 13.69
N ALA A 149 -3.41 1.40 13.14
CA ALA A 149 -4.72 1.12 13.69
C ALA A 149 -5.17 -0.29 13.24
N PHE A 150 -5.42 -1.18 14.20
CA PHE A 150 -5.92 -2.55 13.98
C PHE A 150 -7.46 -2.59 13.85
N ILE A 151 -7.97 -3.77 13.51
CA ILE A 151 -9.41 -4.11 13.49
C ILE A 151 -9.66 -4.98 14.73
N SER A 152 -10.55 -4.59 15.64
CA SER A 152 -10.89 -5.47 16.77
C SER A 152 -11.80 -6.63 16.32
N ASN A 153 -11.92 -7.67 17.15
CA ASN A 153 -12.83 -8.79 16.88
C ASN A 153 -14.30 -8.33 16.75
N ASP A 154 -14.72 -7.34 17.55
CA ASP A 154 -16.06 -6.76 17.44
C ASP A 154 -16.25 -6.00 16.13
N GLU A 155 -15.23 -5.24 15.71
CA GLU A 155 -15.25 -4.53 14.42
C GLU A 155 -15.31 -5.53 13.24
N LEU A 156 -14.55 -6.64 13.33
CA LEU A 156 -14.59 -7.71 12.33
C LEU A 156 -15.95 -8.41 12.30
N THR A 157 -16.50 -8.76 13.46
CA THR A 157 -17.81 -9.39 13.59
C THR A 157 -18.88 -8.48 13.01
N GLY A 158 -18.84 -7.19 13.32
CA GLY A 158 -19.70 -6.17 12.71
C GLY A 158 -19.58 -6.15 11.19
N LEU A 159 -18.36 -6.17 10.63
CA LEU A 159 -18.13 -6.18 9.18
C LEU A 159 -18.72 -7.43 8.50
N LEU A 160 -18.68 -8.57 9.18
CA LEU A 160 -19.17 -9.86 8.65
C LEU A 160 -20.69 -10.03 8.82
N GLN A 161 -21.27 -9.41 9.85
CA GLN A 161 -22.69 -9.48 10.17
C GLN A 161 -23.49 -8.29 9.61
N SER A 162 -22.83 -7.30 9.00
CA SER A 162 -23.48 -6.11 8.45
C SER A 162 -24.57 -6.51 7.45
N LYS A 163 -25.83 -6.33 7.84
CA LYS A 163 -26.98 -6.55 6.96
C LYS A 163 -26.99 -5.43 5.93
N ILE A 164 -26.66 -5.75 4.68
CA ILE A 164 -26.80 -4.80 3.57
C ILE A 164 -28.28 -4.39 3.51
N GLU A 165 -28.57 -3.09 3.64
CA GLU A 165 -29.93 -2.54 3.67
C GLU A 165 -30.81 -3.10 2.54
N ARG A 166 -32.07 -3.40 2.88
CA ARG A 166 -33.05 -4.11 2.03
C ARG A 166 -33.26 -3.48 0.64
N LYS A 167 -33.09 -2.15 0.49
CA LYS A 167 -33.22 -1.44 -0.81
C LYS A 167 -32.08 -1.72 -1.80
N LYS A 168 -30.96 -2.30 -1.37
CA LYS A 168 -29.79 -2.65 -2.20
C LYS A 168 -29.32 -4.09 -1.96
N GLN A 169 -30.25 -5.00 -1.70
CA GLN A 169 -29.90 -6.36 -1.33
C GLN A 169 -29.18 -7.04 -2.50
N ARG A 170 -27.85 -7.18 -2.37
CA ARG A 170 -27.03 -7.89 -3.35
C ARG A 170 -27.51 -9.33 -3.44
N SER A 171 -27.37 -9.96 -4.60
CA SER A 171 -27.69 -11.38 -4.74
C SER A 171 -26.93 -12.21 -3.70
N LYS A 172 -27.54 -13.29 -3.20
CA LYS A 172 -26.93 -14.20 -2.20
C LYS A 172 -25.48 -14.61 -2.56
N PRO A 173 -25.13 -14.94 -3.83
CA PRO A 173 -23.75 -15.26 -4.19
C PRO A 173 -22.76 -14.10 -4.00
N LEU A 174 -23.18 -12.85 -4.21
CA LEU A 174 -22.32 -11.67 -3.99
C LEU A 174 -22.06 -11.42 -2.51
N GLN A 175 -23.06 -11.63 -1.64
CA GLN A 175 -22.88 -11.50 -0.19
C GLN A 175 -21.91 -12.56 0.34
N LEU A 176 -22.06 -13.81 -0.12
CA LEU A 176 -21.15 -14.90 0.24
C LEU A 176 -19.72 -14.65 -0.25
N ARG A 177 -19.57 -14.09 -1.46
CA ARG A 177 -18.27 -13.65 -1.97
C ARG A 177 -17.64 -12.60 -1.06
N ASP A 178 -18.39 -11.56 -0.71
CA ASP A 178 -17.86 -10.45 0.07
C ASP A 178 -17.39 -10.93 1.46
N LYS A 179 -18.20 -11.78 2.10
CA LYS A 179 -17.83 -12.44 3.36
C LYS A 179 -16.55 -13.27 3.22
N ALA A 180 -16.46 -14.10 2.19
CA ALA A 180 -15.27 -14.91 1.92
C ALA A 180 -14.02 -14.05 1.70
N ILE A 181 -14.12 -12.91 1.01
CA ILE A 181 -13.00 -11.98 0.81
C ILE A 181 -12.51 -11.43 2.16
N ILE A 182 -13.42 -10.93 3.00
CA ILE A 182 -13.08 -10.32 4.29
C ILE A 182 -12.42 -11.35 5.21
N GLU A 183 -13.03 -12.53 5.34
CA GLU A 183 -12.51 -13.64 6.17
C GLU A 183 -11.14 -14.12 5.69
N THR A 184 -10.95 -14.24 4.38
CA THR A 184 -9.67 -14.67 3.80
C THR A 184 -8.58 -13.63 4.07
N LEU A 185 -8.86 -12.34 3.88
CA LEU A 185 -7.89 -11.27 4.17
C LEU A 185 -7.49 -11.24 5.65
N TYR A 186 -8.47 -11.42 6.55
CA TYR A 186 -8.21 -11.45 7.98
C TYR A 186 -7.41 -12.69 8.37
N SER A 187 -7.83 -13.89 7.95
CA SER A 187 -7.23 -15.15 8.39
C SER A 187 -5.84 -15.43 7.82
N THR A 188 -5.47 -14.82 6.68
CA THR A 188 -4.18 -15.11 6.02
C THR A 188 -3.20 -13.94 6.03
N GLY A 189 -3.69 -12.72 6.31
CA GLY A 189 -2.92 -11.49 6.16
C GLY A 189 -2.36 -11.24 4.75
N MET A 190 -2.87 -11.92 3.71
CA MET A 190 -2.36 -11.79 2.35
C MET A 190 -2.56 -10.38 1.76
N ARG A 191 -1.78 -10.02 0.74
CA ARG A 191 -1.96 -8.75 0.03
C ARG A 191 -3.25 -8.80 -0.80
N ILE A 192 -3.85 -7.64 -1.07
CA ILE A 192 -5.03 -7.60 -1.95
C ILE A 192 -4.72 -8.10 -3.37
N SER A 193 -3.53 -7.81 -3.88
CA SER A 193 -3.09 -8.30 -5.18
C SER A 193 -2.97 -9.83 -5.21
N GLU A 194 -2.54 -10.43 -4.10
CA GLU A 194 -2.45 -11.88 -3.93
C GLU A 194 -3.85 -12.50 -3.93
N LEU A 195 -4.77 -11.95 -3.13
CA LEU A 195 -6.17 -12.40 -3.10
C LEU A 195 -6.84 -12.34 -4.49
N LEU A 196 -6.59 -11.28 -5.24
CA LEU A 196 -7.17 -11.09 -6.58
C LEU A 196 -6.52 -11.98 -7.65
N SER A 197 -5.31 -12.48 -7.40
CA SER A 197 -4.63 -13.44 -8.27
C SER A 197 -4.98 -14.89 -8.01
N LEU A 198 -5.67 -15.19 -6.90
CA LEU A 198 -6.12 -16.55 -6.59
C LEU A 198 -7.03 -17.08 -7.69
N THR A 199 -6.82 -18.33 -8.08
CA THR A 199 -7.67 -19.10 -8.97
C THR A 199 -8.35 -20.22 -8.21
N THR A 200 -9.35 -20.87 -8.81
CA THR A 200 -9.94 -22.09 -8.23
C THR A 200 -8.90 -23.19 -7.99
N ARG A 201 -7.86 -23.26 -8.83
CA ARG A 201 -6.72 -24.20 -8.70
C ARG A 201 -5.72 -23.82 -7.60
N SER A 202 -5.86 -22.63 -7.01
CA SER A 202 -5.02 -22.22 -5.88
C SER A 202 -5.41 -22.92 -4.58
N ILE A 203 -6.55 -23.60 -4.54
CA ILE A 203 -6.99 -24.42 -3.41
C ILE A 203 -6.27 -25.76 -3.50
N LEU A 204 -5.38 -26.05 -2.55
CA LEU A 204 -4.49 -27.21 -2.61
C LEU A 204 -5.10 -28.47 -1.99
N SER A 205 -5.88 -28.33 -0.93
CA SER A 205 -6.61 -29.44 -0.32
C SER A 205 -8.11 -29.19 -0.38
N PHE A 206 -8.81 -30.19 -0.89
CA PHE A 206 -10.26 -30.31 -0.90
C PHE A 206 -10.65 -31.68 -0.29
N ASP A 207 -9.95 -32.14 0.73
CA ASP A 207 -10.38 -33.35 1.43
C ASP A 207 -11.52 -33.03 2.39
N ASN A 208 -12.57 -33.86 2.36
CA ASN A 208 -13.73 -33.78 3.25
C ASN A 208 -14.46 -32.42 3.31
N GLN A 209 -14.49 -31.67 2.20
CA GLN A 209 -15.10 -30.32 2.10
C GLN A 209 -14.40 -29.23 2.92
N ILE A 210 -13.16 -29.44 3.36
CA ILE A 210 -12.38 -28.45 4.12
C ILE A 210 -11.31 -27.88 3.21
N VAL A 211 -11.39 -26.57 2.94
CA VAL A 211 -10.33 -25.83 2.26
C VAL A 211 -9.33 -25.41 3.34
N THR A 212 -8.21 -26.11 3.50
CA THR A 212 -7.23 -25.81 4.57
C THR A 212 -6.10 -24.90 4.10
N GLU A 213 -5.78 -24.95 2.81
CA GLU A 213 -4.56 -24.38 2.26
C GLU A 213 -4.81 -23.66 0.93
N LEU A 214 -4.17 -22.50 0.79
CA LEU A 214 -4.15 -21.74 -0.45
C LEU A 214 -2.71 -21.54 -0.91
N LYS A 215 -2.46 -21.85 -2.18
CA LYS A 215 -1.24 -21.48 -2.88
C LYS A 215 -1.33 -20.02 -3.30
N VAL A 216 -0.40 -19.20 -2.83
CA VAL A 216 -0.34 -17.77 -3.12
C VAL A 216 0.96 -17.43 -3.83
N THR A 217 0.85 -16.83 -5.01
CA THR A 217 2.01 -16.30 -5.74
C THR A 217 2.31 -14.86 -5.32
N GLY A 218 3.43 -14.67 -4.61
CA GLY A 218 3.89 -13.37 -4.13
C GLY A 218 4.69 -12.54 -5.16
N LYS A 219 5.21 -11.40 -4.70
CA LYS A 219 6.07 -10.53 -5.53
C LYS A 219 7.32 -11.31 -5.96
N GLY A 220 7.62 -11.29 -7.26
CA GLY A 220 8.74 -12.03 -7.85
C GLY A 220 8.41 -13.48 -8.23
N LYS A 221 7.12 -13.82 -8.41
CA LYS A 221 6.64 -15.18 -8.75
C LYS A 221 7.02 -16.27 -7.73
N LYS A 222 7.30 -15.89 -6.49
CA LYS A 222 7.56 -16.84 -5.41
C LYS A 222 6.24 -17.35 -4.84
N ASP A 223 6.01 -18.64 -4.94
CA ASP A 223 4.85 -19.29 -4.35
C ASP A 223 5.06 -19.52 -2.85
N ARG A 224 3.99 -19.37 -2.07
CA ARG A 224 3.94 -19.80 -0.67
C ARG A 224 2.58 -20.41 -0.37
N ILE A 225 2.51 -21.29 0.61
CA ILE A 225 1.26 -21.82 1.14
C ILE A 225 0.82 -20.90 2.28
N VAL A 226 -0.48 -20.60 2.34
CA VAL A 226 -1.08 -19.90 3.48
C VAL A 226 -2.14 -20.78 4.12
N PHE A 227 -2.13 -20.76 5.46
CA PHE A 227 -3.11 -21.44 6.29
C PHE A 227 -4.16 -20.42 6.78
N PHE A 228 -5.37 -20.90 7.04
CA PHE A 228 -6.45 -20.06 7.57
C PHE A 228 -7.44 -20.89 8.37
N GLY A 229 -8.02 -20.25 9.39
CA GLY A 229 -8.89 -20.90 10.35
C GLY A 229 -10.30 -21.19 9.82
N PRO A 230 -11.09 -22.01 10.56
CA PRO A 230 -12.41 -22.48 10.15
C PRO A 230 -13.40 -21.42 9.63
N PRO A 231 -13.44 -20.17 10.16
CA PRO A 231 -14.33 -19.13 9.63
C PRO A 231 -14.09 -18.80 8.15
N ALA A 232 -12.82 -18.71 7.74
CA ALA A 232 -12.45 -18.48 6.35
C ALA A 232 -12.73 -19.70 5.47
N GLN A 233 -12.44 -20.91 5.96
CA GLN A 233 -12.72 -22.17 5.25
C GLN A 233 -14.22 -22.28 4.94
N LYS A 234 -15.08 -22.10 5.95
CA LYS A 234 -16.54 -22.14 5.82
C LYS A 234 -17.05 -21.07 4.85
N SER A 235 -16.49 -19.87 4.90
CA SER A 235 -16.91 -18.76 4.05
C SER A 235 -16.52 -18.96 2.59
N ILE A 236 -15.29 -19.42 2.32
CA ILE A 236 -14.83 -19.80 0.97
C ILE A 236 -15.70 -20.93 0.42
N LEU A 237 -15.93 -22.00 1.18
CA LEU A 237 -16.76 -23.13 0.75
C LEU A 237 -18.19 -22.69 0.42
N SER A 238 -18.79 -21.88 1.30
CA SER A 238 -20.15 -21.36 1.11
C SER A 238 -20.25 -20.53 -0.17
N TYR A 239 -19.23 -19.71 -0.45
CA TYR A 239 -19.11 -18.95 -1.69
C TYR A 239 -18.96 -19.88 -2.91
N LEU A 240 -18.06 -20.87 -2.86
CA LEU A 240 -17.83 -21.80 -3.97
C LEU A 240 -19.11 -22.56 -4.37
N LYS A 241 -19.90 -23.01 -3.38
CA LYS A 241 -21.23 -23.63 -3.61
C LYS A 241 -22.20 -22.75 -4.40
N HIS A 242 -22.01 -21.43 -4.38
CA HIS A 242 -22.86 -20.44 -5.05
C HIS A 242 -22.17 -19.71 -6.20
N ARG A 243 -20.86 -19.91 -6.41
CA ARG A 243 -20.03 -19.16 -7.37
C ARG A 243 -20.55 -19.30 -8.80
N ASN A 244 -21.00 -20.50 -9.18
CA ASN A 244 -21.52 -20.77 -10.53
C ASN A 244 -22.76 -19.93 -10.88
N LYS A 245 -23.54 -19.49 -9.87
CA LYS A 245 -24.68 -18.57 -10.07
C LYS A 245 -24.25 -17.18 -10.55
N LEU A 246 -22.96 -16.82 -10.44
CA LEU A 246 -22.38 -15.59 -10.97
C LEU A 246 -21.87 -15.73 -12.42
N LYS A 247 -22.07 -16.89 -13.06
CA LYS A 247 -21.65 -17.18 -14.45
C LYS A 247 -20.17 -16.78 -14.69
N PRO A 248 -19.22 -17.37 -13.95
CA PRO A 248 -17.81 -17.01 -14.02
C PRO A 248 -17.26 -17.19 -15.44
N LYS A 249 -16.56 -16.17 -15.95
CA LYS A 249 -15.90 -16.16 -17.28
C LYS A 249 -14.37 -16.30 -17.18
N THR A 250 -13.86 -16.51 -15.97
CA THR A 250 -12.43 -16.57 -15.65
C THR A 250 -12.18 -17.60 -14.55
N ASP A 251 -10.97 -18.16 -14.50
CA ASP A 251 -10.53 -19.10 -13.46
C ASP A 251 -10.28 -18.44 -12.09
N SER A 252 -10.31 -17.11 -12.01
CA SER A 252 -10.14 -16.33 -10.78
C SER A 252 -11.12 -16.77 -9.69
N LEU A 253 -10.61 -17.05 -8.49
CA LEU A 253 -11.40 -17.53 -7.36
C LEU A 253 -12.56 -16.58 -7.07
N PHE A 254 -12.26 -15.29 -6.90
CA PHE A 254 -13.25 -14.24 -6.68
C PHE A 254 -13.61 -13.50 -7.97
N VAL A 255 -14.88 -13.59 -8.37
CA VAL A 255 -15.40 -12.91 -9.56
C VAL A 255 -16.25 -11.67 -9.24
N ASN A 256 -16.32 -10.74 -10.18
CA ASN A 256 -17.20 -9.59 -10.13
C ASN A 256 -18.67 -9.99 -10.45
N ALA A 257 -19.61 -9.05 -10.36
CA ALA A 257 -21.04 -9.33 -10.55
C ALA A 257 -21.41 -9.76 -11.99
N LYS A 258 -20.53 -9.51 -12.97
CA LYS A 258 -20.69 -9.92 -14.37
C LYS A 258 -19.92 -11.22 -14.70
N GLY A 259 -19.35 -11.89 -13.69
CA GLY A 259 -18.60 -13.13 -13.83
C GLY A 259 -17.12 -12.96 -14.24
N GLY A 260 -16.66 -11.75 -14.54
CA GLY A 260 -15.24 -11.49 -14.82
C GLY A 260 -14.38 -11.44 -13.56
N SER A 261 -13.07 -11.30 -13.72
CA SER A 261 -12.16 -11.14 -12.56
C SER A 261 -12.49 -9.90 -11.72
N LEU A 262 -12.35 -10.03 -10.40
CA LEU A 262 -12.49 -8.89 -9.48
C LEU A 262 -11.27 -7.97 -9.60
N THR A 263 -11.49 -6.66 -9.64
CA THR A 263 -10.40 -5.66 -9.71
C THR A 263 -10.06 -5.12 -8.32
N ASP A 264 -8.86 -4.55 -8.16
CA ASP A 264 -8.46 -3.89 -6.90
C ASP A 264 -9.43 -2.76 -6.51
N ARG A 265 -9.91 -1.99 -7.48
CA ARG A 265 -10.97 -0.99 -7.25
C ARG A 265 -12.25 -1.65 -6.75
N GLY A 266 -12.72 -2.72 -7.41
CA GLY A 266 -13.94 -3.43 -7.02
C GLY A 266 -13.84 -4.02 -5.61
N ALA A 267 -12.69 -4.59 -5.25
CA ALA A 267 -12.46 -5.10 -3.90
C ALA A 267 -12.45 -3.98 -2.85
N ARG A 268 -11.85 -2.82 -3.13
CA ARG A 268 -11.92 -1.66 -2.24
C ARG A 268 -13.33 -1.12 -2.09
N GLU A 269 -14.13 -1.14 -3.16
CA GLU A 269 -15.55 -0.75 -3.11
C GLU A 269 -16.36 -1.71 -2.22
N ILE A 270 -16.10 -3.02 -2.28
CA ILE A 270 -16.69 -4.01 -1.36
C ILE A 270 -16.33 -3.68 0.09
N LEU A 271 -15.06 -3.48 0.40
CA LEU A 271 -14.62 -3.15 1.76
C LEU A 271 -15.25 -1.84 2.27
N ASN A 272 -15.34 -0.82 1.42
CA ASN A 272 -15.99 0.44 1.78
C ASN A 272 -17.50 0.30 2.00
N LEU A 273 -18.17 -0.58 1.26
CA LEU A 273 -19.59 -0.87 1.45
C LEU A 273 -19.85 -1.43 2.85
N HIS A 274 -19.13 -2.49 3.22
CA HIS A 274 -19.24 -3.11 4.56
C HIS A 274 -18.84 -2.14 5.67
N LYS A 275 -17.79 -1.33 5.45
CA LYS A 275 -17.39 -0.28 6.38
C LYS A 275 -18.54 0.71 6.67
N LYS A 276 -19.23 1.19 5.64
CA LYS A 276 -20.32 2.17 5.82
C LYS A 276 -21.48 1.63 6.66
N GLN A 277 -21.76 0.33 6.55
CA GLN A 277 -22.88 -0.30 7.23
C GLN A 277 -22.62 -0.60 8.71
N THR A 278 -21.35 -0.66 9.10
CA THR A 278 -20.95 -0.92 10.50
C THR A 278 -20.74 0.35 11.32
N GLY A 279 -20.83 1.53 10.69
CA GLY A 279 -20.49 2.79 11.35
C GLY A 279 -19.00 2.92 11.71
N LEU A 280 -18.15 2.01 11.24
CA LEU A 280 -16.72 2.00 11.55
C LEU A 280 -16.08 3.32 11.12
N GLN A 281 -15.60 4.12 12.07
CA GLN A 281 -14.99 5.42 11.76
C GLN A 281 -13.63 5.25 11.07
N LYS A 282 -12.88 4.22 11.46
CA LYS A 282 -11.54 3.90 10.96
C LYS A 282 -11.57 3.60 9.44
N ARG A 283 -10.61 4.12 8.68
CA ARG A 283 -10.48 3.78 7.25
C ARG A 283 -10.10 2.31 7.07
N LEU A 284 -10.97 1.53 6.43
CA LEU A 284 -10.75 0.13 6.13
C LEU A 284 -10.03 0.01 4.77
N TYR A 285 -8.86 -0.60 4.78
CA TYR A 285 -8.07 -0.89 3.59
C TYR A 285 -7.47 -2.29 3.72
N PRO A 286 -7.13 -2.97 2.62
CA PRO A 286 -6.59 -4.33 2.68
C PRO A 286 -5.33 -4.46 3.56
N HIS A 287 -4.46 -3.45 3.59
CA HIS A 287 -3.27 -3.46 4.43
C HIS A 287 -3.58 -3.49 5.94
N ARG A 288 -4.79 -3.08 6.34
CA ARG A 288 -5.21 -3.08 7.73
C ARG A 288 -5.50 -4.50 8.23
N PHE A 289 -6.15 -5.33 7.43
CA PHE A 289 -6.34 -6.76 7.74
C PHE A 289 -5.02 -7.47 7.97
N ARG A 290 -4.06 -7.26 7.07
CA ARG A 290 -2.71 -7.79 7.21
C ARG A 290 -1.99 -7.31 8.47
N HIS A 291 -2.20 -6.06 8.85
CA HIS A 291 -1.63 -5.54 10.08
C HIS A 291 -2.26 -6.21 11.30
N THR A 292 -3.60 -6.27 11.35
CA THR A 292 -4.33 -6.95 12.42
C THR A 292 -3.90 -8.40 12.56
N PHE A 293 -3.86 -9.17 11.47
CA PHE A 293 -3.38 -10.55 11.47
C PHE A 293 -1.98 -10.69 12.09
N ALA A 294 -1.04 -9.84 11.67
CA ALA A 294 0.31 -9.87 12.20
C ALA A 294 0.36 -9.53 13.70
N THR A 295 -0.38 -8.50 14.12
CA THR A 295 -0.49 -8.10 15.53
C THR A 295 -1.12 -9.18 16.38
N ASP A 296 -2.19 -9.82 15.91
CA ASP A 296 -2.89 -10.89 16.64
C ASP A 296 -1.96 -12.10 16.85
N LEU A 297 -1.22 -12.52 15.82
CA LEU A 297 -0.24 -13.60 15.96
C LEU A 297 0.90 -13.26 16.92
N LEU A 298 1.44 -12.04 16.85
CA LEU A 298 2.49 -11.60 17.77
C LEU A 298 1.98 -11.51 19.22
N ASN A 299 0.75 -11.02 19.41
CA ASN A 299 0.11 -10.96 20.73
C ASN A 299 -0.16 -12.37 21.29
N ALA A 300 -0.48 -13.33 20.42
CA ALA A 300 -0.61 -14.74 20.77
C ALA A 300 0.74 -15.45 21.02
N GLY A 301 1.87 -14.75 20.88
CA GLY A 301 3.21 -15.26 21.19
C GLY A 301 3.95 -15.91 20.01
N ALA A 302 3.46 -15.76 18.77
CA ALA A 302 4.18 -16.25 17.60
C ALA A 302 5.51 -15.53 17.41
N ASP A 303 6.53 -16.26 16.96
CA ASP A 303 7.84 -15.68 16.66
C ASP A 303 7.76 -14.72 15.45
N ILE A 304 8.50 -13.62 15.51
CA ILE A 304 8.45 -12.57 14.48
C ILE A 304 8.92 -13.10 13.11
N ARG A 305 9.84 -14.06 13.07
CA ARG A 305 10.29 -14.68 11.81
C ARG A 305 9.22 -15.58 11.22
N GLN A 306 8.50 -16.34 12.06
CA GLN A 306 7.36 -17.14 11.64
C GLN A 306 6.24 -16.26 11.05
N VAL A 307 5.93 -15.14 11.70
CA VAL A 307 4.94 -14.17 11.18
C VAL A 307 5.42 -13.54 9.86
N GLN A 308 6.71 -13.22 9.72
CA GLN A 308 7.28 -12.71 8.46
C GLN A 308 7.14 -13.71 7.31
N GLU A 309 7.41 -14.98 7.57
CA GLU A 309 7.34 -16.07 6.60
C GLU A 309 5.91 -16.27 6.10
N MET A 310 4.94 -16.37 7.02
CA MET A 310 3.50 -16.45 6.71
C MET A 310 3.03 -15.29 5.82
N LEU A 311 3.54 -14.08 6.12
CA LEU A 311 3.22 -12.88 5.36
C LEU A 311 3.94 -12.82 4.00
N GLY A 312 5.07 -13.51 3.80
CA GLY A 312 5.87 -13.41 2.57
C GLY A 312 6.52 -12.02 2.42
N HIS A 313 7.20 -11.55 3.47
CA HIS A 313 8.04 -10.35 3.42
C HIS A 313 9.47 -10.71 3.00
N SER A 314 9.95 -10.11 1.90
CA SER A 314 11.34 -10.28 1.42
C SER A 314 12.34 -9.26 2.00
N SER A 315 11.89 -8.36 2.88
CA SER A 315 12.71 -7.28 3.47
C SER A 315 12.35 -7.03 4.93
N LEU A 316 13.37 -6.92 5.80
CA LEU A 316 13.25 -6.59 7.24
C LEU A 316 12.65 -5.20 7.52
N SER A 317 12.61 -4.29 6.54
CA SER A 317 12.16 -2.90 6.75
C SER A 317 10.67 -2.77 7.10
N THR A 318 9.81 -3.69 6.61
CA THR A 318 8.39 -3.77 7.01
C THR A 318 8.17 -4.44 8.36
N THR A 319 9.19 -5.11 8.89
CA THR A 319 9.14 -5.86 10.15
C THR A 319 9.41 -4.97 11.37
N GLN A 320 10.09 -3.83 11.15
CA GLN A 320 10.34 -2.83 12.20
C GLN A 320 9.06 -2.21 12.79
N ILE A 321 7.91 -2.32 12.11
CA ILE A 321 6.62 -1.87 12.65
C ILE A 321 6.13 -2.82 13.76
N TYR A 322 6.54 -4.09 13.72
CA TYR A 322 6.14 -5.11 14.68
C TYR A 322 7.00 -5.10 15.95
N THR A 323 8.16 -4.47 15.91
CA THR A 323 9.06 -4.37 17.07
C THR A 323 8.48 -3.49 18.18
N SER A 324 7.58 -2.53 17.88
CA SER A 324 6.90 -1.77 18.93
C SER A 324 5.92 -2.64 19.72
N VAL A 325 5.10 -3.44 19.03
CA VAL A 325 4.17 -4.41 19.66
C VAL A 325 4.94 -5.45 20.47
N SER A 326 6.08 -5.90 19.94
CA SER A 326 7.00 -6.78 20.65
C SER A 326 7.58 -6.14 21.92
N LYS A 327 7.79 -4.82 22.00
CA LYS A 327 8.33 -4.17 23.20
C LYS A 327 7.35 -4.17 24.38
N GLU A 328 6.06 -3.92 24.14
CA GLU A 328 5.06 -4.01 25.21
C GLU A 328 4.95 -5.46 25.74
N ARG A 329 5.02 -6.46 24.85
CA ARG A 329 4.99 -7.88 25.23
C ARG A 329 6.30 -8.37 25.85
N LEU A 330 7.46 -7.94 25.35
CA LEU A 330 8.76 -8.21 25.98
C LEU A 330 8.79 -7.65 27.39
N LYS A 331 8.17 -6.48 27.61
CA LYS A 331 8.00 -5.92 28.96
C LYS A 331 7.10 -6.82 29.83
N GLN A 332 5.98 -7.33 29.30
CA GLN A 332 5.11 -8.28 30.02
C GLN A 332 5.80 -9.62 30.33
N VAL A 333 6.50 -10.22 29.36
CA VAL A 333 7.24 -11.48 29.51
C VAL A 333 8.42 -11.30 30.48
N TYR A 334 9.12 -10.17 30.40
CA TYR A 334 10.14 -9.81 31.39
C TYR A 334 9.51 -9.71 32.79
N HIS A 335 8.38 -9.01 32.95
CA HIS A 335 7.66 -8.95 34.23
C HIS A 335 7.14 -10.30 34.74
N SER A 336 6.78 -11.23 33.86
CA SER A 336 6.27 -12.55 34.27
C SER A 336 7.35 -13.60 34.51
N CYS A 337 8.50 -13.50 33.84
CA CYS A 337 9.51 -14.57 33.81
C CYS A 337 10.85 -14.17 34.44
N HIS A 338 11.19 -12.88 34.50
CA HIS A 338 12.48 -12.46 35.00
C HIS A 338 12.44 -12.33 36.53
N PRO A 339 13.29 -13.05 37.30
CA PRO A 339 13.21 -13.13 38.77
C PRO A 339 13.26 -11.79 39.50
N ARG A 340 13.80 -10.74 38.87
CA ARG A 340 13.92 -9.38 39.40
C ARG A 340 12.90 -8.37 38.84
N ALA A 341 11.93 -8.81 38.05
CA ALA A 341 11.03 -7.88 37.36
C ALA A 341 9.80 -7.47 38.17
N ASN A 342 9.45 -8.23 39.20
CA ASN A 342 8.61 -7.77 40.30
C ASN A 342 9.56 -7.43 41.44
N GLY A 343 9.71 -6.15 41.75
CA GLY A 343 10.57 -5.67 42.83
C GLY A 343 10.03 -6.15 44.18
N ASN A 344 10.30 -7.39 44.56
CA ASN A 344 10.20 -7.80 45.96
C ASN A 344 11.39 -7.18 46.68
N LYS A 345 11.06 -6.23 47.57
CA LYS A 345 11.93 -5.73 48.62
C LYS A 345 12.52 -6.94 49.34
N SER A 346 13.82 -7.15 49.17
CA SER A 346 14.62 -7.91 50.10
C SER A 346 14.83 -7.05 51.34
N SER A 347 13.98 -7.24 52.35
CA SER A 347 14.24 -6.98 53.78
C SER A 347 13.25 -7.80 54.58
#